data_AF-A0A519Q693-F1
#
_entry.id   AF-A0A519Q693-F1
#
_cell.length_a   1.000
_cell.length_b   1.000
_cell.length_c   1.000
_cell.angle_alpha   90.00
_cell.angle_beta   90.00
_cell.angle_gamma   90.00
#
_symmetry.space_group_name_H-M   'P 1'
#
loop_
_entity.id
_entity.type
_entity.pdbx_description
1 polymer ?
#
loop_
_entity_poly.entity_id
_entity_poly.type
_entity_poly.pdbx_seq_one_letter_code
_entity_poly.pdbx_strand_id
1 'polypeptide(L)'
;MFSFFKKSPTPAEADEPILLPEGWVTKPASVPPPPAPALAPAAAPVSAPVPAPVAVPVPVPVASPVVPPTPVARAPVVVAPAPVRPALAPPPPAPVPTPEPARQGWLDRLRAGLRKTGGSIAGVFTGTKIDDQLYEELEEALLMADAGVKATQFLLDDLKRRVKDARASDPQAVRALLIDALAELLAPLEKGLEVGRFTPTVMMVVGVNGAGKTTSIGKLTRHLAEADQKVLLAAADTFRAAAREQLGVWADRAKVEIISQEGGDPAAVSFDAVNAGRARGVDVVIADTAGRLPTQVHLMEELK
;
A
#
# COMPACT_ATOMS: atom_id res chain seq x y z
N MET A 1 25.38 -60.69 29.34
CA MET A 1 26.34 -60.31 30.38
C MET A 1 27.52 -59.67 29.68
N PHE A 2 27.56 -58.33 29.57
CA PHE A 2 28.77 -57.49 29.62
C PHE A 2 28.29 -56.04 29.74
N SER A 3 28.53 -55.51 30.93
CA SER A 3 28.18 -54.18 31.40
C SER A 3 29.34 -53.25 31.07
N PHE A 4 29.06 -52.14 30.38
CA PHE A 4 29.94 -50.97 30.36
C PHE A 4 29.37 -49.96 31.36
N PHE A 5 30.00 -49.86 32.52
CA PHE A 5 29.65 -48.86 33.52
C PHE A 5 30.61 -47.67 33.43
N LYS A 6 30.00 -46.53 33.10
CA LYS A 6 30.15 -45.20 33.72
C LYS A 6 31.54 -44.55 33.78
N LYS A 7 31.63 -43.40 33.10
CA LYS A 7 32.18 -42.19 33.70
C LYS A 7 31.15 -41.07 33.54
N SER A 8 30.57 -40.65 34.66
CA SER A 8 29.71 -39.47 34.76
C SER A 8 30.58 -38.21 34.85
N PRO A 9 30.21 -37.09 34.20
CA PRO A 9 30.90 -35.82 34.36
C PRO A 9 30.39 -35.10 35.63
N THR A 10 31.32 -34.45 36.34
CA THR A 10 31.06 -33.61 37.52
C THR A 10 30.70 -32.18 37.06
N PRO A 11 29.79 -31.46 37.75
CA PRO A 11 29.31 -30.15 37.34
C PRO A 11 30.04 -29.00 38.06
N ALA A 12 30.35 -27.94 37.31
CA ALA A 12 30.60 -26.55 37.72
C ALA A 12 30.88 -25.80 36.40
N GLU A 13 30.43 -24.60 36.11
CA GLU A 13 30.21 -23.43 36.95
C GLU A 13 29.30 -22.46 36.19
N ALA A 14 28.49 -21.69 36.92
CA ALA A 14 27.45 -20.82 36.38
C ALA A 14 28.02 -19.59 35.64
N ASP A 15 27.34 -19.19 34.57
CA ASP A 15 27.55 -17.93 33.84
C ASP A 15 27.46 -16.71 34.76
N GLU A 16 28.57 -15.99 34.91
CA GLU A 16 28.57 -14.58 35.31
C GLU A 16 28.34 -13.69 34.08
N PRO A 17 27.58 -12.58 34.21
CA PRO A 17 27.26 -11.70 33.10
C PRO A 17 28.47 -10.87 32.67
N ILE A 18 28.81 -10.93 31.39
CA ILE A 18 29.85 -10.11 30.77
C ILE A 18 29.43 -8.64 30.83
N LEU A 19 30.07 -7.88 31.71
CA LEU A 19 30.07 -6.41 31.72
C LEU A 19 30.92 -5.92 30.55
N LEU A 20 30.31 -5.19 29.61
CA LEU A 20 31.02 -4.48 28.56
C LEU A 20 31.79 -3.28 29.16
N PRO A 21 33.08 -3.08 28.84
CA PRO A 21 33.80 -1.89 29.29
C PRO A 21 33.35 -0.64 28.53
N GLU A 22 33.13 0.44 29.29
CA GLU A 22 32.94 1.79 28.76
C GLU A 22 34.18 2.26 27.97
N GLY A 23 34.00 2.87 26.79
CA GLY A 23 35.08 3.64 26.16
C GLY A 23 35.25 3.59 24.63
N TRP A 24 34.36 2.99 23.85
CA TRP A 24 34.50 3.00 22.38
C TRP A 24 33.77 4.20 21.73
N VAL A 25 34.32 5.40 21.92
CA VAL A 25 34.08 6.55 21.04
C VAL A 25 35.40 6.88 20.36
N THR A 26 35.67 6.25 19.21
CA THR A 26 36.75 6.67 18.32
C THR A 26 36.17 7.42 17.13
N LYS A 27 36.35 8.74 17.20
CA LYS A 27 36.18 9.73 16.13
C LYS A 27 36.85 9.26 14.83
N PRO A 28 36.16 9.19 13.68
CA PRO A 28 36.85 8.94 12.41
C PRO A 28 37.66 10.19 12.00
N ALA A 29 38.88 9.95 11.53
CA ALA A 29 39.79 10.94 11.00
C ALA A 29 39.19 11.65 9.76
N SER A 30 39.23 12.98 9.76
CA SER A 30 38.81 13.84 8.67
C SER A 30 39.81 13.78 7.51
N VAL A 31 39.41 13.20 6.39
CA VAL A 31 40.09 13.37 5.10
C VAL A 31 39.68 14.74 4.54
N PRO A 32 40.61 15.63 4.14
CA PRO A 32 40.24 16.91 3.55
C PRO A 32 39.62 16.70 2.15
N PRO A 33 38.57 17.46 1.78
CA PRO A 33 37.96 17.37 0.46
C PRO A 33 38.92 17.90 -0.63
N PRO A 34 38.82 17.39 -1.88
CA PRO A 34 39.58 17.93 -3.01
C PRO A 34 39.18 19.40 -3.30
N PRO A 35 40.09 20.21 -3.87
CA PRO A 35 39.83 21.63 -4.13
C PRO A 35 38.70 21.81 -5.14
N ALA A 36 37.82 22.76 -4.86
CA ALA A 36 36.70 23.14 -5.72
C ALA A 36 37.20 23.66 -7.08
N PRO A 37 36.53 23.34 -8.21
CA PRO A 37 36.83 23.95 -9.48
C PRO A 37 36.54 25.45 -9.44
N ALA A 38 37.47 26.25 -9.97
CA ALA A 38 37.39 27.70 -10.06
C ALA A 38 36.13 28.15 -10.80
N LEU A 39 35.35 29.03 -10.18
CA LEU A 39 34.19 29.68 -10.78
C LEU A 39 34.64 30.59 -11.93
N ALA A 40 34.13 30.33 -13.13
CA ALA A 40 34.20 31.26 -14.25
C ALA A 40 33.37 32.53 -13.93
N PRO A 41 33.77 33.71 -14.45
CA PRO A 41 33.15 34.99 -14.10
C PRO A 41 31.69 35.07 -14.55
N ALA A 42 30.88 35.73 -13.72
CA ALA A 42 29.46 35.97 -13.90
C ALA A 42 29.13 36.64 -15.25
N ALA A 43 28.26 36.01 -16.04
CA ALA A 43 27.59 36.65 -17.15
C ALA A 43 26.51 37.60 -16.61
N ALA A 44 26.48 38.82 -17.15
CA ALA A 44 25.55 39.88 -16.80
C ALA A 44 24.06 39.46 -16.98
N PRO A 45 23.13 40.05 -16.19
CA PRO A 45 21.71 39.72 -16.30
C PRO A 45 21.14 40.19 -17.64
N VAL A 46 20.58 39.25 -18.40
CA VAL A 46 19.77 39.56 -19.57
C VAL A 46 18.36 39.92 -19.06
N SER A 47 17.93 41.16 -19.30
CA SER A 47 16.60 41.65 -18.95
C SER A 47 15.50 40.76 -19.55
N ALA A 48 14.64 40.21 -18.70
CA ALA A 48 13.39 39.61 -19.12
C ALA A 48 12.39 40.71 -19.57
N PRO A 49 11.58 40.48 -20.61
CA PRO A 49 10.58 41.46 -21.05
C PRO A 49 9.45 41.56 -20.02
N VAL A 50 9.06 42.81 -19.74
CA VAL A 50 7.94 43.20 -18.87
C VAL A 50 6.62 42.66 -19.45
N PRO A 51 5.79 41.92 -18.67
CA PRO A 51 4.46 41.56 -19.11
C PRO A 51 3.53 42.79 -19.12
N ALA A 52 2.76 42.93 -20.20
CA ALA A 52 1.75 43.98 -20.37
C ALA A 52 0.65 43.91 -19.29
N PRO A 53 0.05 45.04 -18.89
CA PRO A 53 -0.97 45.06 -17.85
C PRO A 53 -2.26 44.37 -18.30
N VAL A 54 -2.72 43.42 -17.50
CA VAL A 54 -4.01 42.74 -17.64
C VAL A 54 -5.12 43.76 -17.31
N ALA A 55 -6.06 43.93 -18.25
CA ALA A 55 -7.21 44.80 -18.09
C ALA A 55 -8.11 44.33 -16.94
N VAL A 56 -8.45 45.26 -16.05
CA VAL A 56 -9.40 45.08 -14.96
C VAL A 56 -10.82 44.96 -15.56
N PRO A 57 -11.65 43.96 -15.19
CA PRO A 57 -13.03 43.95 -15.62
C PRO A 57 -13.81 45.05 -14.90
N VAL A 58 -14.51 45.87 -15.70
CA VAL A 58 -15.43 46.91 -15.25
C VAL A 58 -16.63 46.27 -14.54
N PRO A 59 -17.06 46.75 -13.36
CA PRO A 59 -18.24 46.24 -12.69
C PRO A 59 -19.52 46.70 -13.43
N VAL A 60 -20.38 45.74 -13.75
CA VAL A 60 -21.73 45.98 -14.29
C VAL A 60 -22.62 46.51 -13.16
N PRO A 61 -23.38 47.60 -13.34
CA PRO A 61 -24.13 48.22 -12.24
C PRO A 61 -25.37 47.40 -11.87
N VAL A 62 -25.54 47.21 -10.56
CA VAL A 62 -26.72 46.62 -9.91
C VAL A 62 -27.87 47.64 -9.98
N ALA A 63 -29.00 47.24 -10.57
CA ALA A 63 -30.22 48.02 -10.54
C ALA A 63 -30.99 47.78 -9.23
N SER A 64 -31.20 48.85 -8.45
CA SER A 64 -32.06 48.90 -7.26
C SER A 64 -33.51 49.25 -7.65
N PRO A 65 -34.51 49.24 -6.73
CA PRO A 65 -35.75 48.50 -6.87
C PRO A 65 -36.95 49.35 -7.33
N VAL A 66 -37.92 48.73 -8.01
CA VAL A 66 -39.21 49.39 -8.34
C VAL A 66 -40.28 49.05 -7.29
N VAL A 67 -40.87 50.11 -6.77
CA VAL A 67 -41.92 50.27 -5.74
C VAL A 67 -43.28 49.69 -6.21
N PRO A 68 -44.15 49.19 -5.31
CA PRO A 68 -45.37 48.47 -5.68
C PRO A 68 -46.53 49.40 -6.06
N PRO A 69 -47.50 48.95 -6.88
CA PRO A 69 -48.78 49.65 -7.03
C PRO A 69 -49.85 49.14 -6.04
N THR A 70 -50.57 50.11 -5.46
CA THR A 70 -51.77 50.01 -4.62
C THR A 70 -53.00 49.48 -5.41
N PRO A 71 -54.08 49.04 -4.72
CA PRO A 71 -55.09 48.12 -5.23
C PRO A 71 -56.21 48.79 -6.03
N VAL A 72 -56.74 48.07 -7.03
CA VAL A 72 -57.97 48.44 -7.75
C VAL A 72 -59.02 47.35 -7.58
N ALA A 73 -60.12 47.75 -6.95
CA ALA A 73 -61.51 47.29 -7.00
C ALA A 73 -61.83 45.81 -7.31
N ARG A 74 -62.48 45.15 -6.34
CA ARG A 74 -63.27 43.91 -6.48
C ARG A 74 -64.50 44.14 -7.38
N ALA A 75 -64.72 43.22 -8.30
CA ALA A 75 -66.01 42.92 -8.94
C ALA A 75 -66.34 41.41 -8.74
N PRO A 76 -67.62 41.01 -8.76
CA PRO A 76 -68.12 39.91 -7.93
C PRO A 76 -67.83 38.51 -8.47
N VAL A 77 -67.72 37.58 -7.52
CA VAL A 77 -67.54 36.14 -7.69
C VAL A 77 -68.78 35.53 -8.34
N VAL A 78 -68.61 34.91 -9.51
CA VAL A 78 -69.54 33.91 -10.05
C VAL A 78 -69.02 32.54 -9.60
N VAL A 79 -69.75 31.91 -8.68
CA VAL A 79 -69.47 30.53 -8.24
C VAL A 79 -69.95 29.57 -9.32
N ALA A 80 -69.01 28.97 -10.06
CA ALA A 80 -69.26 27.81 -10.89
C ALA A 80 -68.95 26.53 -10.07
N PRO A 81 -69.77 25.47 -10.16
CA PRO A 81 -69.64 24.28 -9.32
C PRO A 81 -68.39 23.45 -9.68
N ALA A 82 -67.75 22.89 -8.66
CA ALA A 82 -66.54 22.09 -8.78
C ALA A 82 -66.78 20.80 -9.61
N PRO A 83 -65.93 20.49 -10.60
CA PRO A 83 -65.92 19.15 -11.19
C PRO A 83 -65.20 18.18 -10.25
N VAL A 84 -65.88 17.08 -9.95
CA VAL A 84 -65.38 15.93 -9.20
C VAL A 84 -64.19 15.33 -9.97
N ARG A 85 -63.00 15.33 -9.36
CA ARG A 85 -61.82 14.66 -9.93
C ARG A 85 -62.01 13.14 -9.89
N PRO A 86 -61.73 12.40 -10.97
CA PRO A 86 -61.68 10.94 -10.93
C PRO A 86 -60.51 10.49 -10.05
N ALA A 87 -60.74 9.45 -9.25
CA ALA A 87 -59.72 8.85 -8.39
C ALA A 87 -58.54 8.34 -9.23
N LEU A 88 -57.35 8.86 -8.94
CA LEU A 88 -56.09 8.40 -9.51
C LEU A 88 -55.84 6.95 -9.11
N ALA A 89 -55.59 6.09 -10.11
CA ALA A 89 -55.17 4.72 -9.91
C ALA A 89 -53.85 4.66 -9.10
N PRO A 90 -53.65 3.63 -8.25
CA PRO A 90 -52.43 3.51 -7.47
C PRO A 90 -51.21 3.31 -8.38
N PRO A 91 -50.04 3.88 -8.02
CA PRO A 91 -48.82 3.72 -8.79
C PRO A 91 -48.38 2.24 -8.84
N PRO A 92 -47.68 1.81 -9.91
CA PRO A 92 -47.19 0.45 -10.03
C PRO A 92 -46.19 0.12 -8.91
N PRO A 93 -46.11 -1.15 -8.48
CA PRO A 93 -45.22 -1.57 -7.41
C PRO A 93 -43.76 -1.29 -7.79
N ALA A 94 -42.99 -0.79 -6.82
CA ALA A 94 -41.57 -0.50 -6.96
C ALA A 94 -40.79 -1.76 -7.43
N PRO A 95 -39.75 -1.60 -8.26
CA PRO A 95 -38.92 -2.72 -8.68
C PRO A 95 -38.29 -3.36 -7.44
N VAL A 96 -38.48 -4.67 -7.32
CA VAL A 96 -37.82 -5.49 -6.29
C VAL A 96 -36.30 -5.31 -6.41
N PRO A 97 -35.57 -5.15 -5.29
CA PRO A 97 -34.12 -5.05 -5.32
C PRO A 97 -33.55 -6.35 -5.89
N THR A 98 -32.89 -6.26 -7.04
CA THR A 98 -32.05 -7.34 -7.57
C THR A 98 -31.06 -7.74 -6.48
N PRO A 99 -30.96 -9.03 -6.11
CA PRO A 99 -29.98 -9.45 -5.12
C PRO A 99 -28.58 -9.05 -5.60
N GLU A 100 -27.87 -8.28 -4.78
CA GLU A 100 -26.46 -7.98 -5.04
C GLU A 100 -25.72 -9.31 -5.25
N PRO A 101 -24.89 -9.42 -6.31
CA PRO A 101 -24.15 -10.66 -6.54
C PRO A 101 -23.35 -10.99 -5.29
N ALA A 102 -23.50 -12.23 -4.80
CA ALA A 102 -22.80 -12.72 -3.64
C ALA A 102 -21.31 -12.36 -3.76
N ARG A 103 -20.81 -11.59 -2.79
CA ARG A 103 -19.42 -11.12 -2.80
C ARG A 103 -18.52 -12.35 -2.87
N GLN A 104 -17.82 -12.52 -3.99
CA GLN A 104 -16.84 -13.61 -4.16
C GLN A 104 -15.93 -13.66 -2.93
N GLY A 105 -15.70 -14.87 -2.42
CA GLY A 105 -14.83 -15.11 -1.27
C GLY A 105 -13.41 -14.61 -1.54
N TRP A 106 -12.67 -14.28 -0.49
CA TRP A 106 -11.28 -13.80 -0.62
C TRP A 106 -10.40 -14.79 -1.40
N LEU A 107 -10.54 -16.10 -1.11
CA LEU A 107 -9.83 -17.17 -1.82
C LEU A 107 -10.16 -17.20 -3.32
N ASP A 108 -11.40 -16.92 -3.71
CA ASP A 108 -11.80 -16.95 -5.11
C ASP A 108 -11.19 -15.78 -5.89
N ARG A 109 -11.10 -14.60 -5.24
CA ARG A 109 -10.40 -13.45 -5.83
C ARG A 109 -8.90 -13.71 -5.97
N LEU A 110 -8.29 -14.36 -4.98
CA LEU A 110 -6.88 -14.76 -5.05
C LEU A 110 -6.64 -15.76 -6.20
N ARG A 111 -7.47 -16.81 -6.30
CA ARG A 111 -7.42 -17.78 -7.40
C ARG A 111 -7.61 -17.12 -8.76
N ALA A 112 -8.56 -16.19 -8.88
CA ALA A 112 -8.81 -15.46 -10.10
C ALA A 112 -7.61 -14.59 -10.51
N GLY A 113 -6.99 -13.89 -9.55
CA GLY A 113 -5.80 -13.08 -9.79
C GLY A 113 -4.58 -13.89 -10.21
N LEU A 114 -4.40 -15.08 -9.63
CA LEU A 114 -3.28 -15.99 -9.94
C LEU A 114 -3.56 -16.96 -11.09
N ARG A 115 -4.73 -16.89 -11.74
CA ARG A 115 -5.15 -17.89 -12.74
C ARG A 115 -4.15 -18.04 -13.89
N LYS A 116 -3.55 -16.95 -14.36
CA LYS A 116 -2.58 -16.97 -15.46
C LYS A 116 -1.29 -17.69 -15.03
N THR A 117 -0.72 -17.29 -13.90
CA THR A 117 0.53 -17.86 -13.35
C THR A 117 0.35 -19.31 -12.90
N GLY A 118 -0.73 -19.61 -12.18
CA GLY A 118 -1.01 -20.98 -11.73
C GLY A 118 -1.35 -21.92 -12.89
N GLY A 119 -1.95 -21.40 -13.97
CA GLY A 119 -2.29 -22.18 -15.16
C GLY A 119 -1.08 -22.67 -15.94
N SER A 120 -0.06 -21.83 -16.14
CA SER A 120 1.16 -22.23 -16.86
C SER A 120 1.92 -23.33 -16.12
N ILE A 121 2.08 -23.19 -14.80
CA ILE A 121 2.79 -24.18 -13.97
C ILE A 121 1.97 -25.47 -13.85
N ALA A 122 0.65 -25.39 -13.66
CA ALA A 122 -0.19 -26.57 -13.56
C ALA A 122 -0.28 -27.36 -14.88
N GLY A 123 -0.12 -26.69 -16.03
CA GLY A 123 -0.14 -27.32 -17.35
C GLY A 123 0.96 -28.36 -17.56
N VAL A 124 2.12 -28.17 -16.94
CA VAL A 124 3.28 -29.09 -17.00
C VAL A 124 2.92 -30.49 -16.48
N PHE A 125 2.02 -30.58 -15.50
CA PHE A 125 1.63 -31.86 -14.88
C PHE A 125 0.48 -32.58 -15.59
N THR A 126 0.14 -32.19 -16.82
CA THR A 126 -0.89 -32.86 -17.64
C THR A 126 -0.33 -34.04 -18.44
N GLY A 127 0.99 -34.13 -18.58
CA GLY A 127 1.68 -35.28 -19.16
C GLY A 127 1.54 -36.56 -18.33
N THR A 128 1.99 -37.69 -18.87
CA THR A 128 1.83 -39.03 -18.25
C THR A 128 3.09 -39.58 -17.60
N LYS A 129 4.25 -38.95 -17.79
CA LYS A 129 5.55 -39.47 -17.34
C LYS A 129 6.34 -38.44 -16.56
N ILE A 130 7.12 -38.94 -15.60
CA ILE A 130 8.10 -38.19 -14.83
C ILE A 130 9.45 -38.50 -15.46
N ASP A 131 9.89 -37.64 -16.37
CA ASP A 131 11.17 -37.73 -17.07
C ASP A 131 11.92 -36.39 -16.99
N ASP A 132 13.12 -36.33 -17.58
CA ASP A 132 13.92 -35.11 -17.58
C ASP A 132 13.20 -33.95 -18.30
N GLN A 133 12.40 -34.26 -19.33
CA GLN A 133 11.59 -33.28 -20.05
C GLN A 133 10.57 -32.59 -19.13
N LEU A 134 9.90 -33.32 -18.23
CA LEU A 134 9.00 -32.72 -17.24
C LEU A 134 9.71 -31.65 -16.40
N TYR A 135 10.95 -31.90 -15.97
CA TYR A 135 11.70 -30.96 -15.15
C TYR A 135 12.17 -29.73 -15.96
N GLU A 136 12.53 -29.91 -17.23
CA GLU A 136 12.86 -28.82 -18.15
C GLU A 136 11.64 -27.92 -18.41
N GLU A 137 10.47 -28.50 -18.68
CA GLU A 137 9.22 -27.76 -18.86
C GLU A 137 8.80 -27.01 -17.58
N LEU A 138 9.02 -27.62 -16.41
CA LEU A 138 8.76 -26.98 -15.13
C LEU A 138 9.72 -25.81 -14.88
N GLU A 139 10.99 -25.96 -15.22
CA GLU A 139 11.99 -24.89 -15.17
C GLU A 139 11.56 -23.68 -16.00
N GLU A 140 11.21 -23.92 -17.27
CA GLU A 140 10.73 -22.89 -18.19
C GLU A 140 9.48 -22.19 -17.62
N ALA A 141 8.50 -22.97 -17.14
CA ALA A 141 7.27 -22.43 -16.58
C ALA A 141 7.52 -21.54 -15.34
N LEU A 142 8.46 -21.92 -14.46
CA LEU A 142 8.83 -21.16 -13.28
C LEU A 142 9.59 -19.87 -13.64
N LEU A 143 10.48 -19.92 -14.63
CA LEU A 143 11.20 -18.75 -15.12
C LEU A 143 10.26 -17.76 -15.81
N MET A 144 9.32 -18.25 -16.63
CA MET A 144 8.27 -17.44 -17.25
C MET A 144 7.28 -16.85 -16.23
N ALA A 145 7.22 -17.41 -15.03
CA ALA A 145 6.44 -16.92 -13.90
C ALA A 145 7.24 -15.98 -12.98
N ASP A 146 8.41 -15.50 -13.41
CA ASP A 146 9.28 -14.58 -12.67
C ASP A 146 9.85 -15.12 -11.34
N ALA A 147 9.97 -16.45 -11.19
CA ALA A 147 10.58 -17.04 -9.98
C ALA A 147 12.09 -16.71 -9.86
N GLY A 148 12.76 -16.54 -11.00
CA GLY A 148 14.19 -16.26 -11.09
C GLY A 148 15.07 -17.52 -10.95
N VAL A 149 16.22 -17.51 -11.63
CA VAL A 149 17.09 -18.69 -11.83
C VAL A 149 17.47 -19.40 -10.52
N LYS A 150 17.87 -18.64 -9.50
CA LYS A 150 18.32 -19.22 -8.22
C LYS A 150 17.20 -19.95 -7.48
N ALA A 151 16.02 -19.35 -7.41
CA ALA A 151 14.88 -19.95 -6.73
C ALA A 151 14.36 -21.16 -7.51
N THR A 152 14.30 -21.06 -8.84
CA THR A 152 13.92 -22.19 -9.71
C THR A 152 14.86 -23.38 -9.51
N GLN A 153 16.18 -23.17 -9.60
CA GLN A 153 17.16 -24.25 -9.42
C GLN A 153 17.03 -24.90 -8.03
N PHE A 154 16.95 -24.08 -6.98
CA PHE A 154 16.76 -24.56 -5.62
C PHE A 154 15.51 -25.44 -5.50
N LEU A 155 14.39 -24.98 -6.07
CA LEU A 155 13.11 -25.67 -6.01
C LEU A 155 13.13 -26.98 -6.81
N LEU A 156 13.78 -27.02 -7.97
CA LEU A 156 13.90 -28.22 -8.80
C LEU A 156 14.78 -29.29 -8.15
N ASP A 157 15.90 -28.89 -7.55
CA ASP A 157 16.78 -29.82 -6.84
C ASP A 157 16.08 -30.40 -5.60
N ASP A 158 15.33 -29.56 -4.89
CA ASP A 158 14.48 -29.96 -3.77
C ASP A 158 13.39 -30.94 -4.19
N LEU A 159 12.67 -30.61 -5.27
CA LEU A 159 11.61 -31.45 -5.82
C LEU A 159 12.13 -32.82 -6.28
N LYS A 160 13.23 -32.87 -7.04
CA LYS A 160 13.85 -34.12 -7.50
C LYS A 160 14.19 -35.04 -6.33
N ARG A 161 14.72 -34.47 -5.24
CA ARG A 161 15.00 -35.21 -4.00
C ARG A 161 13.72 -35.76 -3.38
N ARG A 162 12.69 -34.93 -3.19
CA ARG A 162 11.40 -35.35 -2.64
C ARG A 162 10.72 -36.45 -3.46
N VAL A 163 10.73 -36.32 -4.79
CA VAL A 163 10.15 -37.33 -5.70
C VAL A 163 10.85 -38.67 -5.55
N LYS A 164 12.19 -38.66 -5.45
CA LYS A 164 13.00 -39.86 -5.22
C LYS A 164 12.71 -40.50 -3.87
N ASP A 165 12.63 -39.70 -2.81
CA ASP A 165 12.40 -40.17 -1.44
C ASP A 165 10.98 -40.73 -1.26
N ALA A 166 9.98 -40.04 -1.82
CA ALA A 166 8.58 -40.46 -1.80
C ALA A 166 8.27 -41.59 -2.82
N ARG A 167 9.22 -41.91 -3.72
CA ARG A 167 9.02 -42.83 -4.85
C ARG A 167 7.77 -42.49 -5.67
N ALA A 168 7.52 -41.19 -5.86
CA ALA A 168 6.34 -40.72 -6.57
C ALA A 168 6.42 -41.15 -8.04
N SER A 169 5.39 -41.84 -8.52
CA SER A 169 5.32 -42.38 -9.88
C SER A 169 4.24 -41.72 -10.75
N ASP A 170 3.46 -40.81 -10.18
CA ASP A 170 2.36 -40.11 -10.86
C ASP A 170 2.60 -38.59 -10.86
N PRO A 171 2.39 -37.88 -11.99
CA PRO A 171 2.55 -36.43 -12.08
C PRO A 171 1.74 -35.62 -11.07
N GLN A 172 0.55 -36.08 -10.62
CA GLN A 172 -0.19 -35.34 -9.59
C GLN A 172 0.47 -35.45 -8.21
N ALA A 173 1.13 -36.57 -7.92
CA ALA A 173 1.94 -36.69 -6.71
C ALA A 173 3.15 -35.74 -6.75
N VAL A 174 3.83 -35.60 -7.91
CA VAL A 174 4.91 -34.61 -8.08
C VAL A 174 4.39 -33.19 -7.89
N ARG A 175 3.21 -32.88 -8.44
CA ARG A 175 2.57 -31.57 -8.25
C ARG A 175 2.29 -31.27 -6.77
N ALA A 176 1.83 -32.24 -6.00
CA ALA A 176 1.65 -32.07 -4.56
C ALA A 176 2.98 -31.80 -3.84
N LEU A 177 4.04 -32.56 -4.17
CA LEU A 177 5.38 -32.33 -3.62
C LEU A 177 5.94 -30.94 -3.99
N LEU A 178 5.65 -30.42 -5.18
CA LEU A 178 6.01 -29.06 -5.58
C LEU A 178 5.28 -28.01 -4.72
N ILE A 179 3.99 -28.22 -4.44
CA ILE A 179 3.22 -27.33 -3.57
C ILE A 179 3.82 -27.31 -2.16
N ASP A 180 4.17 -28.47 -1.62
CA ASP A 180 4.80 -28.59 -0.30
C ASP A 180 6.18 -27.90 -0.28
N ALA A 181 7.01 -28.11 -1.31
CA ALA A 181 8.31 -27.46 -1.43
C ALA A 181 8.19 -25.92 -1.51
N LEU A 182 7.23 -25.41 -2.28
CA LEU A 182 6.94 -23.97 -2.35
C LEU A 182 6.45 -23.42 -1.01
N ALA A 183 5.54 -24.13 -0.34
CA ALA A 183 5.02 -23.71 0.95
C ALA A 183 6.12 -23.64 2.01
N GLU A 184 6.99 -24.66 2.07
CA GLU A 184 8.11 -24.71 2.99
C GLU A 184 9.15 -23.61 2.69
N LEU A 185 9.41 -23.33 1.41
CA LEU A 185 10.29 -22.23 1.00
C LEU A 185 9.76 -20.86 1.46
N LEU A 186 8.44 -20.66 1.44
CA LEU A 186 7.79 -19.40 1.82
C LEU A 186 7.53 -19.26 3.32
N ALA A 187 7.39 -20.36 4.06
CA ALA A 187 7.02 -20.35 5.48
C ALA A 187 7.90 -19.45 6.38
N PRO A 188 9.23 -19.39 6.22
CA PRO A 188 10.07 -18.50 7.05
C PRO A 188 9.82 -17.00 6.80
N LEU A 189 9.22 -16.65 5.65
CA LEU A 189 8.88 -15.29 5.26
C LEU A 189 7.48 -14.88 5.74
N GLU A 190 6.66 -15.83 6.16
CA GLU A 190 5.33 -15.58 6.72
C GLU A 190 5.47 -14.93 8.10
N LYS A 191 5.42 -13.59 8.12
CA LYS A 191 5.43 -12.78 9.34
C LYS A 191 4.23 -11.86 9.35
N GLY A 192 3.35 -12.07 10.32
CA GLY A 192 2.19 -11.21 10.54
C GLY A 192 2.60 -9.80 10.95
N LEU A 193 1.74 -8.83 10.63
CA LEU A 193 1.90 -7.47 11.12
C LEU A 193 1.45 -7.40 12.59
N GLU A 194 2.38 -7.10 13.50
CA GLU A 194 2.09 -6.89 14.92
C GLU A 194 1.76 -5.42 15.19
N VAL A 195 0.48 -5.12 15.40
CA VAL A 195 0.04 -3.80 15.87
C VAL A 195 0.04 -3.77 17.40
N GLY A 196 0.54 -2.68 17.98
CA GLY A 196 0.52 -2.45 19.43
C GLY A 196 1.80 -2.84 20.19
N ARG A 197 2.83 -3.39 19.51
CA ARG A 197 4.17 -3.54 20.10
C ARG A 197 4.76 -2.19 20.52
N PHE A 198 4.44 -1.15 19.75
CA PHE A 198 4.68 0.25 20.06
C PHE A 198 3.40 1.03 19.81
N THR A 199 3.17 2.10 20.57
CA THR A 199 1.97 2.94 20.45
C THR A 199 2.36 4.40 20.19
N PRO A 200 2.03 4.95 19.01
CA PRO A 200 1.43 4.26 17.86
C PRO A 200 2.43 3.32 17.17
N THR A 201 1.92 2.29 16.49
CA THR A 201 2.70 1.52 15.52
C THR A 201 2.91 2.39 14.29
N VAL A 202 4.17 2.74 13.99
CA VAL A 202 4.51 3.65 12.88
C VAL A 202 4.91 2.83 11.66
N MET A 203 4.22 3.06 10.54
CA MET A 203 4.45 2.39 9.26
C MET A 203 4.81 3.43 8.20
N MET A 204 5.97 3.27 7.56
CA MET A 204 6.39 4.09 6.43
C MET A 204 6.28 3.28 5.15
N VAL A 205 5.51 3.76 4.17
CA VAL A 205 5.30 3.06 2.90
C VAL A 205 6.18 3.65 1.83
N VAL A 206 7.18 2.87 1.40
CA VAL A 206 8.20 3.26 0.42
C VAL A 206 8.07 2.49 -0.89
N GLY A 207 8.70 2.99 -1.96
CA GLY A 207 8.69 2.36 -3.28
C GLY A 207 8.57 3.36 -4.42
N VAL A 208 8.78 2.92 -5.65
CA VAL A 208 8.80 3.79 -6.83
C VAL A 208 7.40 4.30 -7.23
N ASN A 209 7.36 5.30 -8.10
CA ASN A 209 6.14 5.83 -8.70
C ASN A 209 5.44 4.73 -9.50
N GLY A 210 4.11 4.66 -9.40
CA GLY A 210 3.31 3.65 -10.10
C GLY A 210 3.25 2.27 -9.42
N ALA A 211 4.07 1.98 -8.40
CA ALA A 211 4.03 0.71 -7.66
C ALA A 211 2.77 0.53 -6.79
N GLY A 212 1.88 1.52 -6.74
CA GLY A 212 0.63 1.44 -6.00
C GLY A 212 0.71 1.75 -4.50
N LYS A 213 1.71 2.53 -4.04
CA LYS A 213 1.87 2.93 -2.63
C LYS A 213 0.63 3.55 -2.01
N THR A 214 0.17 4.70 -2.51
CA THR A 214 -1.01 5.42 -2.00
C THR A 214 -2.28 4.55 -2.03
N THR A 215 -2.44 3.73 -3.08
CA THR A 215 -3.55 2.75 -3.17
C THR A 215 -3.44 1.66 -2.11
N SER A 216 -2.23 1.18 -1.81
CA SER A 216 -1.97 0.17 -0.78
C SER A 216 -2.17 0.75 0.62
N ILE A 217 -1.77 2.01 0.86
CA ILE A 217 -2.07 2.74 2.10
C ILE A 217 -3.57 2.82 2.30
N GLY A 218 -4.34 3.21 1.28
CA GLY A 218 -5.80 3.26 1.38
C GLY A 218 -6.44 1.90 1.71
N LYS A 219 -5.97 0.82 1.07
CA LYS A 219 -6.42 -0.55 1.38
C LYS A 219 -6.06 -0.97 2.81
N LEU A 220 -4.83 -0.70 3.24
CA LEU A 220 -4.35 -1.04 4.57
C LEU A 220 -5.08 -0.25 5.66
N THR A 221 -5.30 1.04 5.43
CA THR A 221 -6.07 1.93 6.31
C THR A 221 -7.48 1.39 6.51
N ARG A 222 -8.16 1.05 5.42
CA ARG A 222 -9.49 0.44 5.50
C ARG A 222 -9.47 -0.88 6.26
N HIS A 223 -8.50 -1.75 5.98
CA HIS A 223 -8.38 -3.03 6.65
C HIS A 223 -8.16 -2.89 8.17
N LEU A 224 -7.31 -1.96 8.58
CA LEU A 224 -7.04 -1.68 9.99
C LEU A 224 -8.24 -1.00 10.68
N ALA A 225 -8.92 -0.07 10.01
CA ALA A 225 -10.13 0.57 10.52
C ALA A 225 -11.30 -0.42 10.66
N GLU A 226 -11.45 -1.37 9.73
CA GLU A 226 -12.41 -2.48 9.82
C GLU A 226 -12.05 -3.47 10.95
N ALA A 227 -10.81 -3.45 11.45
CA ALA A 227 -10.34 -4.19 12.61
C ALA A 227 -10.31 -3.33 13.90
N ASP A 228 -11.12 -2.26 13.94
CA ASP A 228 -11.28 -1.33 15.06
C ASP A 228 -9.99 -0.62 15.53
N GLN A 229 -8.97 -0.54 14.68
CA GLN A 229 -7.75 0.23 14.96
C GLN A 229 -7.97 1.73 14.65
N LYS A 230 -7.53 2.60 15.55
CA LYS A 230 -7.44 4.04 15.31
C LYS A 230 -6.23 4.34 14.43
N VAL A 231 -6.49 4.65 13.16
CA VAL A 231 -5.46 4.95 12.17
C VAL A 231 -5.35 6.46 11.94
N LEU A 232 -4.12 6.96 11.81
CA LEU A 232 -3.80 8.32 11.40
C LEU A 232 -2.88 8.28 10.17
N LEU A 233 -3.23 9.05 9.15
CA LEU A 233 -2.45 9.14 7.91
C LEU A 233 -1.52 10.35 7.93
N ALA A 234 -0.32 10.18 7.36
CA ALA A 234 0.63 11.26 7.11
C ALA A 234 0.88 11.38 5.60
N ALA A 235 0.52 12.52 5.02
CA ALA A 235 0.68 12.81 3.60
C ALA A 235 2.08 13.36 3.30
N ALA A 236 3.12 12.56 3.52
CA ALA A 236 4.51 12.97 3.35
C ALA A 236 5.03 12.87 1.90
N ASP A 237 4.23 12.42 0.91
CA ASP A 237 4.47 12.70 -0.52
C ASP A 237 4.11 14.17 -0.81
N THR A 238 4.95 15.10 -0.32
CA THR A 238 4.70 16.55 -0.43
C THR A 238 4.95 17.09 -1.84
N PHE A 239 5.69 16.34 -2.68
CA PHE A 239 5.99 16.72 -4.05
C PHE A 239 4.80 16.55 -5.00
N ARG A 240 3.96 15.52 -4.79
CA ARG A 240 2.84 15.22 -5.69
C ARG A 240 1.52 15.67 -5.08
N ALA A 241 1.05 16.86 -5.47
CA ALA A 241 -0.24 17.39 -5.02
C ALA A 241 -1.41 16.38 -5.22
N ALA A 242 -1.45 15.69 -6.36
CA ALA A 242 -2.44 14.65 -6.65
C ALA A 242 -2.34 13.44 -5.71
N ALA A 243 -1.15 13.09 -5.19
CA ALA A 243 -1.00 12.01 -4.23
C ALA A 243 -1.63 12.36 -2.88
N ARG A 244 -1.43 13.62 -2.43
CA ARG A 244 -2.08 14.13 -1.21
C ARG A 244 -3.61 14.14 -1.34
N GLU A 245 -4.14 14.64 -2.45
CA GLU A 245 -5.59 14.64 -2.73
C GLU A 245 -6.14 13.21 -2.76
N GLN A 246 -5.45 12.29 -3.44
CA GLN A 246 -5.84 10.88 -3.50
C GLN A 246 -5.83 10.24 -2.10
N LEU A 247 -4.83 10.52 -1.28
CA LEU A 247 -4.75 10.02 0.10
C LEU A 247 -5.87 10.62 0.97
N GLY A 248 -6.23 11.89 0.79
CA GLY A 248 -7.38 12.52 1.43
C GLY A 248 -8.69 11.82 1.11
N VAL A 249 -8.94 11.47 -0.16
CA VAL A 249 -10.12 10.69 -0.55
C VAL A 249 -10.16 9.31 0.14
N TRP A 250 -9.01 8.67 0.34
CA TRP A 250 -8.94 7.41 1.11
C TRP A 250 -9.20 7.63 2.59
N ALA A 251 -8.68 8.71 3.16
CA ALA A 251 -8.91 9.09 4.56
C ALA A 251 -10.41 9.30 4.82
N ASP A 252 -11.10 10.06 3.96
CA ASP A 252 -12.53 10.33 4.06
C ASP A 252 -13.36 9.04 3.94
N ARG A 253 -12.99 8.16 3.00
CA ARG A 253 -13.66 6.86 2.80
C ARG A 253 -13.52 5.94 4.00
N ALA A 254 -12.35 5.92 4.62
CA ALA A 254 -12.08 5.13 5.82
C ALA A 254 -12.50 5.84 7.12
N LYS A 255 -12.93 7.11 7.04
CA LYS A 255 -13.26 7.98 8.17
C LYS A 255 -12.11 8.13 9.17
N VAL A 256 -10.88 8.25 8.65
CA VAL A 256 -9.67 8.44 9.45
C VAL A 256 -9.13 9.85 9.26
N GLU A 257 -8.36 10.31 10.22
CA GLU A 257 -7.70 11.62 10.13
C GLU A 257 -6.44 11.55 9.25
N ILE A 258 -6.09 12.69 8.65
CA ILE A 258 -4.90 12.86 7.83
C ILE A 258 -4.17 14.15 8.22
N ILE A 259 -2.86 14.06 8.31
CA ILE A 259 -1.97 15.21 8.51
C ILE A 259 -1.23 15.48 7.21
N SER A 260 -1.31 16.73 6.75
CA SER A 260 -0.71 17.18 5.51
C SER A 260 -0.25 18.63 5.63
N GLN A 261 0.81 19.00 4.93
CA GLN A 261 1.26 20.37 4.75
C GLN A 261 1.40 20.67 3.25
N GLU A 262 1.09 21.89 2.82
CA GLU A 262 1.32 22.32 1.44
C GLU A 262 2.77 22.75 1.25
N GLY A 263 3.51 22.05 0.37
CA GLY A 263 4.91 22.38 0.08
C GLY A 263 5.86 22.22 1.28
N GLY A 264 5.43 21.50 2.33
CA GLY A 264 6.22 21.25 3.53
C GLY A 264 7.29 20.16 3.35
N ASP A 265 8.20 20.10 4.30
CA ASP A 265 9.21 19.04 4.40
C ASP A 265 8.53 17.69 4.77
N PRO A 266 8.72 16.61 3.98
CA PRO A 266 8.20 15.28 4.29
C PRO A 266 8.51 14.78 5.71
N ALA A 267 9.71 15.08 6.22
CA ALA A 267 10.12 14.69 7.55
C ALA A 267 9.31 15.44 8.62
N ALA A 268 9.08 16.74 8.45
CA ALA A 268 8.20 17.53 9.32
C ALA A 268 6.77 16.99 9.34
N VAL A 269 6.18 16.64 8.18
CA VAL A 269 4.83 16.05 8.10
C VAL A 269 4.76 14.73 8.88
N SER A 270 5.77 13.88 8.72
CA SER A 270 5.84 12.59 9.40
C SER A 270 6.03 12.76 10.91
N PHE A 271 6.87 13.72 11.33
CA PHE A 271 7.12 14.06 12.72
C PHE A 271 5.84 14.56 13.41
N ASP A 272 5.13 15.50 12.79
CA ASP A 272 3.86 16.02 13.29
C ASP A 272 2.82 14.91 13.40
N ALA A 273 2.77 13.99 12.43
CA ALA A 273 1.84 12.87 12.46
C ALA A 273 2.11 11.88 13.60
N VAL A 274 3.37 11.53 13.85
CA VAL A 274 3.72 10.66 14.97
C VAL A 274 3.41 11.33 16.31
N ASN A 275 3.70 12.62 16.47
CA ASN A 275 3.40 13.36 17.69
C ASN A 275 1.89 13.50 17.93
N ALA A 276 1.13 13.85 16.90
CA ALA A 276 -0.33 13.89 16.96
C ALA A 276 -0.91 12.51 17.29
N GLY A 277 -0.37 11.45 16.68
CA GLY A 277 -0.77 10.07 16.94
C GLY A 277 -0.56 9.68 18.41
N ARG A 278 0.60 10.02 18.98
CA ARG A 278 0.88 9.83 20.42
C ARG A 278 -0.09 10.61 21.30
N ALA A 279 -0.29 11.90 21.02
CA ALA A 279 -1.15 12.77 21.82
C ALA A 279 -2.62 12.34 21.81
N ARG A 280 -3.08 11.79 20.68
CA ARG A 280 -4.47 11.34 20.48
C ARG A 280 -4.69 9.88 20.88
N GLY A 281 -3.63 9.15 21.24
CA GLY A 281 -3.71 7.73 21.56
C GLY A 281 -4.23 6.90 20.39
N VAL A 282 -3.68 7.12 19.18
CA VAL A 282 -3.99 6.30 18.00
C VAL A 282 -3.17 5.01 18.03
N ASP A 283 -3.67 3.96 17.39
CA ASP A 283 -3.03 2.65 17.35
C ASP A 283 -1.95 2.59 16.26
N VAL A 284 -2.22 3.21 15.10
CA VAL A 284 -1.36 3.15 13.91
C VAL A 284 -1.20 4.52 13.26
N VAL A 285 0.05 4.86 12.89
CA VAL A 285 0.36 5.98 12.00
C VAL A 285 0.94 5.43 10.70
N ILE A 286 0.37 5.80 9.55
CA ILE A 286 0.86 5.37 8.22
C ILE A 286 1.33 6.61 7.43
N ALA A 287 2.61 6.64 7.07
CA ALA A 287 3.23 7.69 6.26
C ALA A 287 3.35 7.27 4.79
N ASP A 288 2.76 8.06 3.87
CA ASP A 288 3.02 7.96 2.43
C ASP A 288 4.29 8.74 2.10
N THR A 289 5.20 8.17 1.32
CA THR A 289 6.46 8.84 0.93
C THR A 289 6.49 9.11 -0.57
N ALA A 290 7.35 10.05 -0.99
CA ALA A 290 7.61 10.27 -2.40
C ALA A 290 8.14 9.00 -3.10
N GLY A 291 7.73 8.79 -4.35
CA GLY A 291 8.03 7.58 -5.13
C GLY A 291 9.15 7.71 -6.16
N ARG A 292 10.28 8.33 -5.84
CA ARG A 292 11.32 8.55 -6.85
C ARG A 292 12.11 7.27 -7.16
N LEU A 293 12.85 7.26 -8.26
CA LEU A 293 13.75 6.15 -8.60
C LEU A 293 14.94 6.12 -7.61
N PRO A 294 15.44 4.93 -7.22
CA PRO A 294 16.59 4.79 -6.30
C PRO A 294 17.88 5.46 -6.79
N THR A 295 17.97 5.76 -8.10
CA THR A 295 19.11 6.44 -8.71
C THR A 295 19.17 7.94 -8.41
N GLN A 296 18.13 8.50 -7.78
CA GLN A 296 18.15 9.88 -7.28
C GLN A 296 18.71 9.87 -5.85
N VAL A 297 19.97 10.29 -5.68
CA VAL A 297 20.67 10.41 -4.37
C VAL A 297 19.79 11.12 -3.33
N HIS A 298 19.01 12.10 -3.77
CA HIS A 298 18.08 12.87 -2.94
C HIS A 298 16.98 12.01 -2.27
N LEU A 299 16.51 10.92 -2.89
CA LEU A 299 15.49 10.06 -2.29
C LEU A 299 16.02 9.26 -1.09
N MET A 300 17.26 8.78 -1.16
CA MET A 300 17.86 8.04 -0.05
C MET A 300 18.21 8.95 1.12
N GLU A 301 18.47 10.24 0.87
CA GLU A 301 18.60 11.26 1.92
C GLU A 301 17.25 11.62 2.53
N GLU A 302 16.19 11.74 1.71
CA GLU A 302 14.83 12.01 2.16
C GLU A 302 14.26 10.90 3.07
N LEU A 303 14.71 9.65 2.89
CA LEU A 303 14.29 8.51 3.71
C LEU A 303 15.16 8.25 4.95
N LYS A 304 16.32 8.89 5.09
CA LYS A 304 17.25 8.70 6.22
C LYS A 304 16.89 9.60 7.40
#